data_AF-A0A947RPA8-F1
#
_entry.id   AF-A0A947RPA8-F1
#
_cell.length_a   1.000
_cell.length_b   1.000
_cell.length_c   1.000
_cell.angle_alpha   90.00
_cell.angle_beta   90.00
_cell.angle_gamma   90.00
#
_symmetry.space_group_name_H-M   'P 1'
#
loop_
_entity.id
_entity.type
_entity.pdbx_description
1 polymer ?
#
loop_
_entity_poly.entity_id
_entity_poly.type
_entity_poly.pdbx_seq_one_letter_code
_entity_poly.pdbx_strand_id
1 'polypeptide(L)'
;DVLPTGQTDLARVYAGGDITRGPAIIIAACADGRRAAATICEQLNVTFSPPQLPELQLEVLDWGDLKASRAQQVAQYQPAFLAADRRTGFDLVEATFTRDEAALEAERCLQCQLLCDKCVDVCPNRANIGLRIEPFDRELSLFGIADGHLSPRGTERVTIQQSRQIVHIDELCNECGNCATFCVHQGRPYRDKPRLFLTREGFDAEVDNAYWIQGETIARRDEGATSSLARAEDGGWVYDTAGFRLTLAADFSVTDSRVTGANHEAISLRPAIEMAILLQAVRSNASYLPLSPSSERRIDSWE
;
A
#
# COMPACT_ATOMS: atom_id res chain seq x y z
N ASP A 1 7.50 32.73 -15.56
CA ASP A 1 7.43 31.31 -15.18
C ASP A 1 7.75 31.11 -13.71
N VAL A 2 7.46 29.92 -13.16
CA VAL A 2 7.75 29.58 -11.74
C VAL A 2 8.71 28.39 -11.71
N LEU A 3 9.86 28.57 -11.06
CA LEU A 3 10.87 27.53 -10.91
C LEU A 3 10.39 26.42 -9.94
N PRO A 4 11.01 25.22 -9.95
CA PRO A 4 10.69 24.16 -8.99
C PRO A 4 10.82 24.57 -7.51
N THR A 5 11.65 25.58 -7.23
CA THR A 5 11.85 26.23 -5.94
C THR A 5 10.67 27.13 -5.52
N GLY A 6 9.69 27.35 -6.40
CA GLY A 6 8.60 28.30 -6.22
C GLY A 6 8.96 29.75 -6.57
N GLN A 7 10.22 30.03 -6.92
CA GLN A 7 10.66 31.37 -7.27
C GLN A 7 10.12 31.78 -8.65
N THR A 8 9.64 33.02 -8.75
CA THR A 8 9.20 33.63 -10.01
C THR A 8 10.33 34.42 -10.68
N ASP A 9 10.07 34.95 -11.88
CA ASP A 9 11.01 35.84 -12.59
C ASP A 9 11.24 37.18 -11.85
N LEU A 10 10.41 37.50 -10.85
CA LEU A 10 10.57 38.66 -9.98
C LEU A 10 11.40 38.29 -8.75
N ALA A 11 12.44 39.07 -8.48
CA ALA A 11 13.32 38.87 -7.34
C ALA A 11 12.54 38.87 -6.02
N ARG A 12 12.79 37.86 -5.16
CA ARG A 12 12.15 37.68 -3.85
C ARG A 12 10.62 37.48 -3.90
N VAL A 13 10.07 37.13 -5.06
CA VAL A 13 8.65 36.80 -5.23
C VAL A 13 8.53 35.30 -5.53
N TYR A 14 7.63 34.65 -4.79
CA TYR A 14 7.41 33.21 -4.84
C TYR A 14 5.93 32.91 -5.07
N ALA A 15 5.64 31.82 -5.77
CA ALA A 15 4.30 31.37 -6.06
C ALA A 15 4.18 29.84 -5.90
N GLY A 16 2.98 29.39 -5.52
CA GLY A 16 2.63 27.98 -5.36
C GLY A 16 1.13 27.77 -5.44
N GLY A 17 0.70 26.51 -5.52
CA GLY A 17 -0.72 26.17 -5.68
C GLY A 17 -1.23 26.36 -7.10
N ASP A 18 -2.55 26.53 -7.23
CA ASP A 18 -3.24 26.45 -8.53
C ASP A 18 -2.78 27.50 -9.53
N ILE A 19 -2.27 28.64 -9.07
CA ILE A 19 -1.77 29.72 -9.93
C ILE A 19 -0.51 29.34 -10.72
N THR A 20 0.23 28.31 -10.30
CA THR A 20 1.51 27.94 -10.94
C THR A 20 1.36 26.79 -11.93
N ARG A 21 0.46 25.83 -11.67
CA ARG A 21 0.33 24.59 -12.44
C ARG A 21 -1.11 24.18 -12.72
N GLY A 22 -2.08 25.05 -12.44
CA GLY A 22 -3.50 24.78 -12.52
C GLY A 22 -4.04 24.01 -11.31
N PRO A 23 -5.36 23.75 -11.29
CA PRO A 23 -6.05 23.13 -10.16
C PRO A 23 -5.43 21.81 -9.70
N ALA A 24 -5.12 21.70 -8.41
CA ALA A 24 -4.57 20.49 -7.81
C ALA A 24 -5.16 20.17 -6.42
N ILE A 25 -4.74 19.07 -5.81
CA ILE A 25 -5.13 18.73 -4.44
C ILE A 25 -4.45 19.67 -3.42
N ILE A 26 -5.12 19.94 -2.30
CA ILE A 26 -4.60 20.81 -1.22
C ILE A 26 -3.20 20.40 -0.73
N ILE A 27 -2.91 19.10 -0.70
CA ILE A 27 -1.61 18.54 -0.29
C ILE A 27 -0.49 19.03 -1.22
N ALA A 28 -0.79 19.14 -2.51
CA ALA A 28 0.17 19.60 -3.52
C ALA A 28 0.45 21.10 -3.31
N ALA A 29 -0.57 21.92 -3.06
CA ALA A 29 -0.40 23.34 -2.73
C ALA A 29 0.42 23.53 -1.43
N CYS A 30 0.16 22.73 -0.39
CA CYS A 30 0.96 22.73 0.84
C CYS A 30 2.42 22.33 0.58
N ALA A 31 2.67 21.40 -0.34
CA ALA A 31 4.03 21.04 -0.75
C ALA A 31 4.75 22.21 -1.44
N ASP A 32 4.05 22.99 -2.27
CA ASP A 32 4.61 24.17 -2.94
C ASP A 32 4.99 25.25 -1.92
N GLY A 33 4.11 25.53 -0.96
CA GLY A 33 4.39 26.47 0.13
C GLY A 33 5.61 26.09 0.96
N ARG A 34 5.77 24.79 1.28
CA ARG A 34 6.96 24.28 1.98
C ARG A 34 8.24 24.46 1.17
N ARG A 35 8.23 24.20 -0.14
CA ARG A 35 9.40 24.41 -1.00
C ARG A 35 9.78 25.88 -1.09
N ALA A 36 8.79 26.77 -1.30
CA ALA A 36 9.02 28.21 -1.32
C ALA A 36 9.60 28.71 0.00
N ALA A 37 9.05 28.27 1.14
CA ALA A 37 9.57 28.63 2.47
C ALA A 37 11.02 28.17 2.67
N ALA A 38 11.34 26.93 2.28
CA ALA A 38 12.70 26.41 2.36
C ALA A 38 13.69 27.26 1.53
N THR A 39 13.32 27.62 0.29
CA THR A 39 14.15 28.47 -0.57
C THR A 39 14.30 29.90 -0.02
N ILE A 40 13.24 30.49 0.52
CA ILE A 40 13.31 31.81 1.17
C ILE A 40 14.30 31.77 2.34
N CYS A 41 14.19 30.75 3.18
CA CYS A 41 15.08 30.55 4.33
C CYS A 41 16.54 30.41 3.88
N GLU A 42 16.81 29.59 2.86
CA GLU A 42 18.15 29.44 2.26
C GLU A 42 18.71 30.78 1.78
N GLN A 43 17.95 31.55 1.00
CA GLN A 43 18.39 32.84 0.47
C GLN A 43 18.61 33.90 1.55
N LEU A 44 17.90 33.80 2.66
CA LEU A 44 18.03 34.71 3.81
C LEU A 44 19.04 34.20 4.85
N ASN A 45 19.68 33.06 4.60
CA ASN A 45 20.57 32.40 5.55
C ASN A 45 19.91 32.15 6.92
N VAL A 46 18.65 31.74 6.89
CA VAL A 46 17.83 31.35 8.04
C VAL A 46 17.66 29.83 8.03
N THR A 47 17.87 29.18 9.17
CA THR A 47 17.64 27.74 9.30
C THR A 47 16.15 27.42 9.10
N PHE A 48 15.84 26.64 8.06
CA PHE A 48 14.51 26.07 7.90
C PHE A 48 14.42 24.72 8.61
N SER A 49 13.64 24.66 9.68
CA SER A 49 13.34 23.42 10.40
C SER A 49 11.89 23.03 10.15
N PRO A 50 11.61 22.15 9.16
CA PRO A 50 10.26 21.65 8.99
C PRO A 50 9.82 20.91 10.26
N PRO A 51 8.54 21.01 10.66
CA PRO A 51 8.05 20.28 11.81
C PRO A 51 8.28 18.78 11.59
N GLN A 52 8.95 18.14 12.56
CA GLN A 52 8.99 16.68 12.60
C GLN A 52 7.57 16.21 12.92
N LEU A 53 6.93 15.59 11.93
CA LEU A 53 5.67 14.91 12.16
C LEU A 53 5.98 13.68 13.02
N PRO A 54 5.22 13.44 14.11
CA PRO A 54 5.39 12.22 14.88
C PRO A 54 5.15 11.02 13.96
N GLU A 55 5.97 9.99 14.11
CA GLU A 55 5.73 8.72 13.43
C GLU A 55 4.41 8.16 13.98
N LEU A 56 3.42 8.04 13.12
CA LEU A 56 2.09 7.58 13.51
C LEU A 56 2.17 6.09 13.79
N GLN A 57 2.06 5.72 15.07
CA GLN A 57 2.07 4.33 15.51
C GLN A 57 0.74 3.66 15.15
N LEU A 58 0.67 3.07 13.96
CA LEU A 58 -0.50 2.35 13.44
C LEU A 58 -0.88 1.12 14.30
N GLU A 59 0.04 0.60 15.09
CA GLU A 59 -0.18 -0.53 16.00
C GLU A 59 -1.19 -0.24 17.10
N VAL A 60 -1.42 1.04 17.42
CA VAL A 60 -2.29 1.50 18.52
C VAL A 60 -3.74 1.70 18.08
N LEU A 61 -4.03 1.68 16.77
CA LEU A 61 -5.36 2.03 16.25
C LEU A 61 -6.14 0.79 15.84
N ASP A 62 -7.37 0.65 16.35
CA ASP A 62 -8.32 -0.32 15.83
C ASP A 62 -8.84 0.16 14.47
N TRP A 63 -8.64 -0.67 13.44
CA TRP A 63 -9.16 -0.42 12.10
C TRP A 63 -10.69 -0.30 12.07
N GLY A 64 -11.38 -0.98 12.98
CA GLY A 64 -12.82 -0.87 13.17
C GLY A 64 -13.22 0.55 13.55
N ASP A 65 -12.56 1.14 14.54
CA ASP A 65 -12.81 2.52 14.99
C ASP A 65 -12.48 3.54 13.89
N LEU A 66 -11.37 3.34 13.17
CA LEU A 66 -11.01 4.17 12.03
C LEU A 66 -12.05 4.13 10.91
N LYS A 67 -12.66 2.96 10.66
CA LYS A 67 -13.74 2.85 9.67
C LYS A 67 -15.04 3.44 10.19
N ALA A 68 -15.33 3.28 11.48
CA ALA A 68 -16.51 3.85 12.11
C ALA A 68 -16.49 5.38 12.06
N SER A 69 -15.34 6.01 12.33
CA SER A 69 -15.19 7.47 12.23
C SER A 69 -15.44 7.99 10.81
N ARG A 70 -15.03 7.23 9.79
CA ARG A 70 -15.27 7.56 8.36
C ARG A 70 -16.71 7.36 7.90
N ALA A 71 -17.48 6.54 8.61
CA ALA A 71 -18.87 6.29 8.27
C ALA A 71 -19.81 7.42 8.71
N GLN A 72 -19.33 8.32 9.58
CA GLN A 72 -20.13 9.41 10.13
C GLN A 72 -19.69 10.76 9.58
N GLN A 73 -20.65 11.53 9.08
CA GLN A 73 -20.42 12.93 8.73
C GLN A 73 -20.66 13.80 9.95
N VAL A 74 -19.58 14.35 10.52
CA VAL A 74 -19.65 15.29 11.64
C VAL A 74 -19.57 16.72 11.11
N ALA A 75 -20.51 17.57 11.50
CA ALA A 75 -20.51 18.98 11.14
C ALA A 75 -19.28 19.70 11.69
N GLN A 76 -18.75 20.64 10.92
CA GLN A 76 -17.60 21.44 11.33
C GLN A 76 -17.93 22.32 12.54
N TYR A 77 -16.98 22.43 13.47
CA TYR A 77 -17.04 23.46 14.49
C TYR A 77 -16.89 24.83 13.84
N GLN A 78 -17.91 25.67 13.93
CA GLN A 78 -17.91 27.00 13.34
C GLN A 78 -17.32 28.00 14.35
N PRO A 79 -16.12 28.56 14.09
CA PRO A 79 -15.59 29.61 14.94
C PRO A 79 -16.47 30.87 14.86
N ALA A 80 -16.37 31.72 15.88
CA ALA A 80 -17.04 33.01 15.83
C ALA A 80 -16.47 33.87 14.68
N PHE A 81 -17.35 34.44 13.87
CA PHE A 81 -16.99 35.40 12.84
C PHE A 81 -17.27 36.83 13.28
N LEU A 82 -16.35 37.74 12.98
CA LEU A 82 -16.57 39.17 13.15
C LEU A 82 -17.69 39.62 12.21
N ALA A 83 -18.66 40.36 12.75
CA ALA A 83 -19.76 40.94 11.98
C ALA A 83 -19.23 41.80 10.82
N ALA A 84 -19.88 41.75 9.66
CA ALA A 84 -19.37 42.32 8.41
C ALA A 84 -19.13 43.84 8.49
N ASP A 85 -20.00 44.56 9.18
CA ASP A 85 -19.92 46.00 9.45
C ASP A 85 -18.72 46.40 10.33
N ARG A 86 -18.09 45.43 11.00
CA ARG A 86 -16.92 45.62 11.85
C ARG A 86 -15.59 45.22 11.21
N ARG A 87 -15.59 44.76 9.94
CA ARG A 87 -14.39 44.27 9.23
C ARG A 87 -13.60 45.40 8.56
N THR A 88 -13.28 46.44 9.31
CA THR A 88 -12.59 47.64 8.80
C THR A 88 -11.16 47.79 9.32
N GLY A 89 -10.71 46.89 10.21
CA GLY A 89 -9.40 46.93 10.83
C GLY A 89 -8.61 45.62 10.68
N PHE A 90 -7.65 45.41 11.58
CA PHE A 90 -6.78 44.24 11.62
C PHE A 90 -7.25 43.14 12.59
N ASP A 91 -8.44 43.30 13.17
CA ASP A 91 -9.04 42.25 14.00
C ASP A 91 -9.28 40.99 13.17
N LEU A 92 -9.12 39.82 13.81
CA LEU A 92 -9.37 38.54 13.15
C LEU A 92 -10.84 38.46 12.74
N VAL A 93 -11.06 38.24 11.43
CA VAL A 93 -12.40 38.05 10.88
C VAL A 93 -13.00 36.70 11.31
N GLU A 94 -12.15 35.69 11.41
CA GLU A 94 -12.46 34.36 11.91
C GLU A 94 -11.66 34.14 13.20
N ALA A 95 -12.34 33.89 14.31
CA ALA A 95 -11.68 33.67 15.59
C ALA A 95 -10.85 32.38 15.55
N THR A 96 -9.69 32.38 16.22
CA THR A 96 -8.91 31.17 16.43
C THR A 96 -9.59 30.23 17.42
N PHE A 97 -9.44 28.93 17.23
CA PHE A 97 -9.89 27.95 18.21
C PHE A 97 -9.13 28.07 19.53
N THR A 98 -9.87 27.94 20.63
CA THR A 98 -9.33 27.52 21.91
C THR A 98 -8.76 26.10 21.81
N ARG A 99 -8.00 25.67 22.82
CA ARG A 99 -7.44 24.32 22.87
C ARG A 99 -8.51 23.23 22.75
N ASP A 100 -9.64 23.41 23.44
CA ASP A 100 -10.71 22.41 23.51
C ASP A 100 -11.50 22.38 22.19
N GLU A 101 -11.77 23.54 21.59
CA GLU A 101 -12.38 23.61 20.25
C GLU A 101 -11.47 22.98 19.18
N ALA A 102 -10.16 23.22 19.26
CA ALA A 102 -9.20 22.62 18.33
C ALA A 102 -9.12 21.10 18.50
N ALA A 103 -9.19 20.58 19.73
CA ALA A 103 -9.24 19.15 20.00
C ALA A 103 -10.52 18.53 19.42
N LEU A 104 -11.69 19.15 19.66
CA LEU A 104 -12.97 18.70 19.14
C LEU A 104 -13.01 18.70 17.60
N GLU A 105 -12.48 19.75 16.96
CA GLU A 105 -12.39 19.81 15.51
C GLU A 105 -11.44 18.74 14.95
N ALA A 106 -10.35 18.42 15.66
CA ALA A 106 -9.42 17.36 15.27
C ALA A 106 -10.04 15.95 15.32
N GLU A 107 -11.05 15.71 16.17
CA GLU A 107 -11.79 14.43 16.22
C GLU A 107 -12.54 14.13 14.91
N ARG A 108 -12.78 15.15 14.06
CA ARG A 108 -13.40 14.98 12.74
C ARG A 108 -12.42 14.47 11.67
N CYS A 109 -11.15 14.30 12.00
CA CYS A 109 -10.12 13.84 11.07
C CYS A 109 -10.45 12.43 10.56
N LEU A 110 -10.56 12.28 9.24
CA LEU A 110 -10.80 10.99 8.59
C LEU A 110 -9.55 10.10 8.52
N GLN A 111 -8.42 10.56 9.06
CA GLN A 111 -7.15 9.83 9.18
C GLN A 111 -6.71 9.20 7.85
N CYS A 112 -6.87 9.94 6.75
CA CYS A 112 -6.60 9.45 5.39
C CYS A 112 -5.12 9.08 5.15
N GLN A 113 -4.21 9.63 5.94
CA GLN A 113 -2.79 9.29 5.92
C GLN A 113 -2.47 7.93 6.58
N LEU A 114 -3.32 7.45 7.49
CA LEU A 114 -3.08 6.23 8.26
C LEU A 114 -3.49 4.97 7.51
N LEU A 115 -4.61 5.07 6.81
CA LEU A 115 -5.20 3.96 6.09
C LEU A 115 -5.94 4.48 4.87
N CYS A 116 -5.62 3.97 3.69
CA CYS A 116 -6.42 4.32 2.51
C CYS A 116 -7.79 3.61 2.57
N ASP A 117 -7.82 2.29 2.39
CA ASP A 117 -9.03 1.43 2.35
C ASP A 117 -10.17 1.86 1.42
N LYS A 118 -10.03 2.97 0.70
CA LYS A 118 -11.13 3.54 -0.09
C LYS A 118 -11.66 2.55 -1.12
N CYS A 119 -10.80 1.74 -1.74
CA CYS A 119 -11.20 0.71 -2.68
C CYS A 119 -11.96 -0.47 -2.05
N VAL A 120 -11.72 -0.75 -0.76
CA VAL A 120 -12.48 -1.73 0.03
C VAL A 120 -13.86 -1.16 0.35
N ASP A 121 -13.91 0.10 0.77
CA ASP A 121 -15.16 0.73 1.23
C ASP A 121 -16.15 1.03 0.10
N VAL A 122 -15.65 1.35 -1.11
CA VAL A 122 -16.52 1.69 -2.26
C VAL A 122 -16.85 0.50 -3.16
N CYS A 123 -16.23 -0.66 -2.99
CA CYS A 123 -16.48 -1.78 -3.91
C CYS A 123 -17.88 -2.37 -3.66
N PRO A 124 -18.82 -2.26 -4.62
CA PRO A 124 -20.18 -2.77 -4.42
C PRO A 124 -20.22 -4.30 -4.26
N ASN A 125 -19.29 -5.00 -4.90
CA ASN A 125 -19.19 -6.45 -4.86
C ASN A 125 -18.25 -6.98 -3.76
N ARG A 126 -17.65 -6.08 -2.97
CA ARG A 126 -16.63 -6.43 -1.95
C ARG A 126 -15.44 -7.24 -2.50
N ALA A 127 -15.06 -7.00 -3.75
CA ALA A 127 -13.93 -7.63 -4.41
C ALA A 127 -12.56 -7.18 -3.83
N ASN A 128 -12.45 -5.96 -3.29
CA ASN A 128 -11.25 -5.55 -2.56
C ASN A 128 -11.44 -5.85 -1.08
N ILE A 129 -10.56 -6.66 -0.49
CA ILE A 129 -10.62 -7.00 0.93
C ILE A 129 -9.35 -6.54 1.65
N GLY A 130 -9.51 -6.00 2.85
CA GLY A 130 -8.39 -5.64 3.71
C GLY A 130 -7.87 -6.87 4.46
N LEU A 131 -6.55 -7.03 4.50
CA LEU A 131 -5.85 -8.10 5.22
C LEU A 131 -4.96 -7.49 6.29
N ARG A 132 -4.95 -8.07 7.50
CA ARG A 132 -3.92 -7.80 8.50
C ARG A 132 -2.72 -8.70 8.22
N ILE A 133 -1.54 -8.10 8.15
CA ILE A 133 -0.26 -8.78 7.97
C ILE A 133 0.67 -8.43 9.13
N GLU A 134 1.60 -9.33 9.42
CA GLU A 134 2.76 -8.98 10.23
C GLU A 134 3.74 -8.17 9.35
N PRO A 135 4.20 -6.98 9.80
CA PRO A 135 5.24 -6.25 9.10
C PRO A 135 6.49 -7.11 8.91
N PHE A 136 7.15 -6.91 7.78
CA PHE A 136 8.38 -7.63 7.43
C PHE A 136 9.49 -6.62 7.18
N ASP A 137 10.62 -6.74 7.88
CA ASP A 137 11.80 -5.93 7.61
C ASP A 137 13.06 -6.75 7.90
N ARG A 138 13.68 -7.27 6.85
CA ARG A 138 14.88 -8.11 6.96
C ARG A 138 15.84 -7.87 5.81
N GLU A 139 17.11 -8.09 6.11
CA GLU A 139 18.17 -8.21 5.12
C GLU A 139 18.29 -9.68 4.70
N LEU A 140 18.31 -9.92 3.39
CA LEU A 140 18.21 -11.24 2.78
C LEU A 140 19.26 -11.41 1.71
N SER A 141 19.66 -12.65 1.47
CA SER A 141 20.64 -12.97 0.43
C SER A 141 20.06 -12.81 -0.97
N LEU A 142 20.78 -12.13 -1.84
CA LEU A 142 20.63 -12.22 -3.29
C LEU A 142 21.44 -13.40 -3.80
N PHE A 143 20.88 -14.14 -4.74
CA PHE A 143 21.55 -15.32 -5.32
C PHE A 143 21.79 -15.14 -6.82
N GLY A 144 22.81 -15.79 -7.35
CA GLY A 144 22.99 -15.97 -8.78
C GLY A 144 23.13 -17.45 -9.10
N ILE A 145 22.67 -17.84 -10.27
CA ILE A 145 22.89 -19.17 -10.82
C ILE A 145 24.09 -19.10 -11.76
N ALA A 146 25.14 -19.84 -11.43
CA ALA A 146 26.33 -20.01 -12.27
C ALA A 146 26.72 -21.49 -12.29
N ASP A 147 26.96 -22.03 -13.49
CA ASP A 147 27.41 -23.42 -13.69
C ASP A 147 26.50 -24.47 -13.03
N GLY A 148 25.19 -24.22 -13.01
CA GLY A 148 24.20 -25.11 -12.39
C GLY A 148 24.17 -25.05 -10.86
N HIS A 149 24.87 -24.09 -10.24
CA HIS A 149 24.91 -23.90 -8.80
C HIS A 149 24.37 -22.53 -8.38
N LEU A 150 23.66 -22.52 -7.26
CA LEU A 150 23.25 -21.29 -6.59
C LEU A 150 24.44 -20.72 -5.81
N SER A 151 24.73 -19.44 -5.98
CA SER A 151 25.83 -18.74 -5.31
C SER A 151 25.35 -17.39 -4.76
N PRO A 152 25.72 -17.00 -3.52
CA PRO A 152 25.39 -15.68 -3.00
C PRO A 152 26.04 -14.57 -3.84
N ARG A 153 25.30 -13.48 -4.10
CA ARG A 153 25.75 -12.32 -4.90
C ARG A 153 25.70 -11.00 -4.15
N GLY A 154 25.07 -10.97 -2.99
CA GLY A 154 24.94 -9.79 -2.14
C GLY A 154 23.76 -9.95 -1.20
N THR A 155 23.29 -8.83 -0.69
CA THR A 155 22.07 -8.78 0.13
C THR A 155 21.11 -7.71 -0.39
N GLU A 156 19.83 -7.90 -0.11
CA GLU A 156 18.78 -6.92 -0.31
C GLU A 156 17.98 -6.75 0.99
N ARG A 157 17.54 -5.52 1.29
CA ARG A 157 16.60 -5.28 2.37
C ARG A 157 15.18 -5.31 1.82
N VAL A 158 14.35 -6.21 2.34
CA VAL A 158 12.92 -6.28 2.01
C VAL A 158 12.14 -5.73 3.19
N THR A 159 11.40 -4.67 2.94
CA THR A 159 10.64 -3.93 3.95
C THR A 159 9.19 -3.76 3.52
N ILE A 160 8.26 -4.19 4.38
CA ILE A 160 6.81 -4.06 4.28
C ILE A 160 6.33 -3.61 5.67
N GLN A 161 6.13 -2.29 5.85
CA GLN A 161 5.85 -1.71 7.16
C GLN A 161 4.35 -1.69 7.50
N GLN A 162 3.51 -1.46 6.48
CA GLN A 162 2.08 -1.29 6.71
C GLN A 162 1.42 -2.64 7.00
N SER A 163 0.96 -2.83 8.25
CA SER A 163 0.30 -4.05 8.73
C SER A 163 -1.11 -4.27 8.16
N ARG A 164 -1.64 -3.32 7.39
CA ARG A 164 -2.92 -3.44 6.70
C ARG A 164 -2.73 -3.35 5.19
N GLN A 165 -2.87 -4.49 4.52
CA GLN A 165 -2.77 -4.62 3.07
C GLN A 165 -4.13 -4.89 2.43
N ILE A 166 -4.20 -4.85 1.10
CA ILE A 166 -5.44 -5.07 0.34
C ILE A 166 -5.16 -6.08 -0.76
N VAL A 167 -5.97 -7.13 -0.83
CA VAL A 167 -6.00 -8.09 -1.95
C VAL A 167 -7.30 -7.89 -2.73
N HIS A 168 -7.22 -8.11 -4.05
CA HIS A 168 -8.37 -8.08 -4.96
C HIS A 168 -8.81 -9.52 -5.26
N ILE A 169 -10.09 -9.85 -5.07
CA ILE A 169 -10.67 -11.14 -5.42
C ILE A 169 -11.32 -11.03 -6.79
N ASP A 170 -10.74 -11.68 -7.79
CA ASP A 170 -11.05 -11.42 -9.19
C ASP A 170 -12.48 -11.87 -9.55
N GLU A 171 -12.91 -13.06 -9.09
CA GLU A 171 -14.24 -13.60 -9.37
C GLU A 171 -15.38 -12.77 -8.75
N LEU A 172 -15.11 -11.86 -7.81
CA LEU A 172 -16.10 -10.94 -7.26
C LEU A 172 -16.17 -9.62 -8.06
N CYS A 173 -15.20 -9.34 -8.92
CA CYS A 173 -15.12 -8.11 -9.66
C CYS A 173 -15.95 -8.17 -10.94
N ASN A 174 -16.74 -7.13 -11.19
CA ASN A 174 -17.42 -6.92 -12.47
C ASN A 174 -16.79 -5.78 -13.28
N GLU A 175 -15.57 -5.37 -12.93
CA GLU A 175 -14.83 -4.27 -13.53
C GLU A 175 -15.60 -2.94 -13.64
N CYS A 176 -16.56 -2.66 -12.74
CA CYS A 176 -17.34 -1.42 -12.77
C CYS A 176 -16.52 -0.12 -12.60
N GLY A 177 -15.24 -0.22 -12.22
CA GLY A 177 -14.34 0.93 -12.11
C GLY A 177 -14.57 1.82 -10.89
N ASN A 178 -15.48 1.46 -9.98
CA ASN A 178 -15.80 2.30 -8.82
C ASN A 178 -14.57 2.54 -7.93
N CYS A 179 -13.78 1.50 -7.67
CA CYS A 179 -12.56 1.62 -6.87
C CYS A 179 -11.47 2.49 -7.54
N ALA A 180 -11.42 2.57 -8.87
CA ALA A 180 -10.51 3.46 -9.58
C ALA A 180 -10.99 4.92 -9.52
N THR A 181 -12.28 5.15 -9.72
CA THR A 181 -12.91 6.48 -9.65
C THR A 181 -12.62 7.17 -8.32
N PHE A 182 -12.66 6.42 -7.22
CA PHE A 182 -12.41 6.95 -5.88
C PHE A 182 -10.97 6.77 -5.38
N CYS A 183 -10.04 6.33 -6.23
CA CYS A 183 -8.68 6.06 -5.79
C CYS A 183 -7.92 7.38 -5.53
N VAL A 184 -7.54 7.62 -4.28
CA VAL A 184 -6.77 8.81 -3.87
C VAL A 184 -5.34 8.82 -4.40
N HIS A 185 -4.86 7.68 -4.88
CA HIS A 185 -3.55 7.51 -5.52
C HIS A 185 -3.61 7.51 -7.04
N GLN A 186 -4.78 7.80 -7.64
CA GLN A 186 -5.00 7.76 -9.10
C GLN A 186 -4.70 6.39 -9.75
N GLY A 187 -4.79 5.30 -8.97
CA GLY A 187 -4.59 3.92 -9.44
C GLY A 187 -5.88 3.22 -9.87
N ARG A 188 -5.74 1.98 -10.34
CA ARG A 188 -6.80 1.03 -10.66
C ARG A 188 -6.73 -0.15 -9.69
N PRO A 189 -7.30 -0.06 -8.47
CA PRO A 189 -7.13 -1.09 -7.44
C PRO A 189 -7.49 -2.52 -7.87
N TYR A 190 -8.47 -2.67 -8.77
CA TYR A 190 -8.86 -3.97 -9.33
C TYR A 190 -7.83 -4.61 -10.26
N ARG A 191 -6.80 -3.86 -10.69
CA ARG A 191 -5.67 -4.37 -11.49
C ARG A 191 -4.32 -4.24 -10.79
N ASP A 192 -4.17 -3.21 -9.96
CA ASP A 192 -2.88 -2.84 -9.38
C ASP A 192 -2.61 -3.55 -8.03
N LYS A 193 -3.67 -3.96 -7.31
CA LYS A 193 -3.51 -4.74 -6.07
C LYS A 193 -3.21 -6.20 -6.41
N PRO A 194 -2.58 -6.98 -5.51
CA PRO A 194 -2.44 -8.42 -5.70
C PRO A 194 -3.80 -9.05 -6.02
N ARG A 195 -3.93 -9.70 -7.18
CA ARG A 195 -5.19 -10.33 -7.60
C ARG A 195 -5.16 -11.80 -7.21
N LEU A 196 -6.04 -12.16 -6.29
CA LEU A 196 -6.28 -13.55 -5.88
C LEU A 196 -7.46 -14.10 -6.66
N PHE A 197 -7.21 -15.23 -7.31
CA PHE A 197 -8.20 -16.00 -8.04
C PHE A 197 -8.68 -17.15 -7.16
N LEU A 198 -9.99 -17.36 -7.17
CA LEU A 198 -10.66 -18.47 -6.51
C LEU A 198 -10.63 -19.74 -7.37
N THR A 199 -10.48 -19.59 -8.68
CA THR A 199 -10.43 -20.67 -9.66
C THR A 199 -9.03 -20.83 -10.26
N ARG A 200 -8.69 -22.07 -10.62
CA ARG A 200 -7.42 -22.35 -11.29
C ARG A 200 -7.45 -21.82 -12.73
N GLU A 201 -8.60 -21.92 -13.38
CA GLU A 201 -8.84 -21.45 -14.74
C GLU A 201 -8.65 -19.94 -14.86
N GLY A 202 -9.18 -19.17 -13.90
CA GLY A 202 -9.00 -17.71 -13.87
C GLY A 202 -7.53 -17.33 -13.70
N PHE A 203 -6.83 -17.99 -12.76
CA PHE A 203 -5.40 -17.80 -12.57
C PHE A 203 -4.58 -18.13 -13.82
N ASP A 204 -4.84 -19.26 -14.48
CA ASP A 204 -4.08 -19.71 -15.65
C ASP A 204 -4.31 -18.83 -16.90
N ALA A 205 -5.43 -18.12 -16.96
CA ALA A 205 -5.76 -17.19 -18.03
C ALA A 205 -4.95 -15.88 -17.98
N GLU A 206 -4.37 -15.55 -16.83
CA GLU A 206 -3.60 -14.33 -16.65
C GLU A 206 -2.15 -14.47 -17.07
N VAL A 207 -1.52 -13.36 -17.41
CA VAL A 207 -0.09 -13.30 -17.72
C VAL A 207 0.72 -12.69 -16.59
N ASP A 208 0.10 -11.87 -15.74
CA ASP A 208 0.79 -11.05 -14.76
C ASP A 208 -0.12 -10.73 -13.56
N ASN A 209 0.49 -10.39 -12.42
CA ASN A 209 -0.17 -10.02 -11.16
C ASN A 209 -1.35 -10.94 -10.81
N ALA A 210 -1.12 -12.26 -10.84
CA ALA A 210 -2.14 -13.24 -10.47
C ALA A 210 -1.62 -14.18 -9.39
N TYR A 211 -2.48 -14.46 -8.42
CA TYR A 211 -2.21 -15.35 -7.30
C TYR A 211 -3.33 -16.38 -7.18
N TRP A 212 -2.97 -17.62 -6.82
CA TRP A 212 -3.94 -18.68 -6.58
C TRP A 212 -3.50 -19.51 -5.39
N ILE A 213 -4.42 -19.85 -4.50
CA ILE A 213 -4.12 -20.59 -3.27
C ILE A 213 -4.84 -21.93 -3.28
N GLN A 214 -4.08 -23.00 -3.10
CA GLN A 214 -4.57 -24.35 -2.91
C GLN A 214 -3.89 -24.98 -1.69
N GLY A 215 -4.66 -25.27 -0.64
CA GLY A 215 -4.10 -25.73 0.63
C GLY A 215 -2.99 -24.80 1.16
N GLU A 216 -1.87 -25.35 1.60
CA GLU A 216 -0.72 -24.56 2.09
C GLU A 216 0.22 -24.11 0.96
N THR A 217 -0.26 -24.06 -0.28
CA THR A 217 0.50 -23.60 -1.46
C THR A 217 -0.15 -22.37 -2.06
N ILE A 218 0.68 -21.39 -2.41
CA ILE A 218 0.31 -20.23 -3.20
C ILE A 218 1.11 -20.25 -4.50
N ALA A 219 0.44 -20.00 -5.63
CA ALA A 219 1.07 -19.79 -6.92
C ALA A 219 0.99 -18.31 -7.30
N ARG A 220 1.99 -17.84 -8.05
CA ARG A 220 2.07 -16.47 -8.60
C ARG A 220 2.35 -16.56 -10.09
N ARG A 221 1.71 -15.70 -10.89
CA ARG A 221 2.09 -15.42 -12.28
C ARG A 221 2.55 -14.00 -12.42
N ASP A 222 3.68 -13.84 -13.10
CA ASP A 222 4.39 -12.58 -13.30
C ASP A 222 5.12 -12.67 -14.64
N GLU A 223 4.90 -11.71 -15.53
CA GLU A 223 5.51 -11.66 -16.86
C GLU A 223 5.44 -12.99 -17.67
N GLY A 224 4.34 -13.73 -17.52
CA GLY A 224 4.08 -15.01 -18.20
C GLY A 224 4.74 -16.23 -17.55
N ALA A 225 5.52 -16.06 -16.48
CA ALA A 225 6.12 -17.15 -15.73
C ALA A 225 5.30 -17.47 -14.48
N THR A 226 5.26 -18.77 -14.12
CA THR A 226 4.63 -19.24 -12.88
C THR A 226 5.68 -19.64 -11.86
N SER A 227 5.53 -19.17 -10.63
CA SER A 227 6.21 -19.68 -9.45
C SER A 227 5.21 -20.15 -8.40
N SER A 228 5.65 -21.01 -7.49
CA SER A 228 4.84 -21.45 -6.35
C SER A 228 5.65 -21.45 -5.07
N LEU A 229 4.96 -21.26 -3.96
CA LEU A 229 5.51 -21.35 -2.61
C LEU A 229 4.60 -22.24 -1.80
N ALA A 230 5.16 -23.32 -1.25
CA ALA A 230 4.47 -24.23 -0.36
C ALA A 230 5.06 -24.17 1.05
N ARG A 231 4.20 -24.20 2.06
CA ARG A 231 4.65 -24.34 3.45
C ARG A 231 5.12 -25.77 3.71
N ALA A 232 6.32 -25.92 4.27
CA ALA A 232 6.86 -27.21 4.66
C ALA A 232 6.39 -27.63 6.08
N GLU A 233 6.47 -28.93 6.39
CA GLU A 233 6.03 -29.47 7.68
C GLU A 233 6.84 -28.94 8.88
N ASP A 234 8.11 -28.61 8.66
CA ASP A 234 9.02 -28.03 9.65
C ASP A 234 8.82 -26.52 9.87
N GLY A 235 7.83 -25.92 9.20
CA GLY A 235 7.55 -24.49 9.25
C GLY A 235 8.38 -23.64 8.29
N GLY A 236 9.26 -24.25 7.48
CA GLY A 236 9.96 -23.62 6.36
C GLY A 236 9.08 -23.49 5.12
N TRP A 237 9.75 -23.27 3.98
CA TRP A 237 9.10 -23.05 2.69
C TRP A 237 9.82 -23.79 1.56
N VAL A 238 9.05 -24.18 0.55
CA VAL A 238 9.59 -24.66 -0.73
C VAL A 238 9.16 -23.67 -1.80
N TYR A 239 10.12 -22.94 -2.36
CA TYR A 239 9.91 -21.99 -3.45
C TYR A 239 10.31 -22.63 -4.78
N ASP A 240 9.35 -22.76 -5.69
CA ASP A 240 9.52 -23.44 -6.97
C ASP A 240 9.27 -22.50 -8.15
N THR A 241 10.12 -22.59 -9.15
CA THR A 241 10.09 -21.78 -10.37
C THR A 241 10.47 -22.67 -11.55
N ALA A 242 10.28 -22.18 -12.78
CA ALA A 242 10.75 -22.91 -13.97
C ALA A 242 12.27 -23.18 -13.97
N GLY A 243 13.08 -22.32 -13.34
CA GLY A 243 14.54 -22.38 -13.41
C GLY A 243 15.22 -22.95 -12.17
N PHE A 244 14.55 -22.96 -11.03
CA PHE A 244 15.12 -23.42 -9.76
C PHE A 244 14.03 -23.73 -8.74
N ARG A 245 14.41 -24.58 -7.78
CA ARG A 245 13.65 -24.86 -6.57
C ARG A 245 14.55 -24.63 -5.36
N LEU A 246 14.06 -23.90 -4.37
CA LEU A 246 14.74 -23.63 -3.11
C LEU A 246 13.94 -24.20 -1.94
N THR A 247 14.64 -24.82 -1.01
CA THR A 247 14.12 -25.08 0.34
C THR A 247 14.63 -23.97 1.24
N LEU A 248 13.71 -23.33 1.96
CA LEU A 248 13.96 -22.19 2.80
C LEU A 248 13.56 -22.53 4.24
N ALA A 249 14.34 -22.08 5.22
CA ALA A 249 13.90 -22.08 6.60
C ALA A 249 12.79 -21.04 6.83
N ALA A 250 12.20 -21.02 8.03
CA ALA A 250 11.14 -20.09 8.39
C ALA A 250 11.54 -18.60 8.27
N ASP A 251 12.83 -18.30 8.37
CA ASP A 251 13.40 -16.96 8.21
C ASP A 251 13.83 -16.62 6.77
N PHE A 252 13.47 -17.47 5.80
CA PHE A 252 13.82 -17.39 4.38
C PHE A 252 15.31 -17.61 4.06
N SER A 253 16.12 -18.10 5.01
CA SER A 253 17.47 -18.58 4.70
C SER A 253 17.40 -19.85 3.84
N VAL A 254 18.23 -19.94 2.80
CA VAL A 254 18.26 -21.09 1.89
C VAL A 254 18.98 -22.26 2.57
N THR A 255 18.31 -23.40 2.68
CA THR A 255 18.84 -24.63 3.29
C THR A 255 19.19 -25.69 2.25
N ASP A 256 18.50 -25.70 1.12
CA ASP A 256 18.77 -26.57 -0.01
C ASP A 256 18.37 -25.90 -1.34
N SER A 257 19.01 -26.29 -2.44
CA SER A 257 18.71 -25.73 -3.75
C SER A 257 18.87 -26.76 -4.87
N ARG A 258 17.97 -26.70 -5.84
CA ARG A 258 18.05 -27.43 -7.10
C ARG A 258 17.87 -26.47 -8.25
N VAL A 259 18.84 -26.41 -9.14
CA VAL A 259 18.80 -25.56 -10.34
C VAL A 259 18.51 -26.42 -11.56
N THR A 260 17.60 -25.96 -12.40
CA THR A 260 17.21 -26.62 -13.66
C THR A 260 17.28 -25.68 -14.87
N GLY A 261 17.43 -24.37 -14.63
CA GLY A 261 17.41 -23.32 -15.65
C GLY A 261 18.78 -22.76 -16.02
N ALA A 262 18.74 -21.74 -16.88
CA ALA A 262 19.92 -21.02 -17.35
C ALA A 262 20.54 -20.14 -16.24
N ASN A 263 21.77 -19.66 -16.50
CA ASN A 263 22.44 -18.72 -15.61
C ASN A 263 21.58 -17.48 -15.36
N HIS A 264 21.58 -17.02 -14.11
CA HIS A 264 20.82 -15.86 -13.67
C HIS A 264 21.71 -15.01 -12.77
N GLU A 265 21.79 -13.71 -13.03
CA GLU A 265 22.80 -12.87 -12.39
C GLU A 265 22.43 -12.52 -10.94
N ALA A 266 21.17 -12.14 -10.71
CA ALA A 266 20.65 -11.81 -9.38
C ALA A 266 19.18 -12.25 -9.24
N ILE A 267 18.90 -13.09 -8.24
CA ILE A 267 17.59 -13.63 -7.87
C ILE A 267 17.24 -13.05 -6.51
N SER A 268 16.14 -12.30 -6.49
CA SER A 268 15.53 -11.76 -5.28
C SER A 268 14.59 -12.79 -4.66
N LEU A 269 14.57 -12.86 -3.33
CA LEU A 269 13.58 -13.65 -2.58
C LEU A 269 12.30 -12.86 -2.25
N ARG A 270 12.23 -11.59 -2.64
CA ARG A 270 11.05 -10.74 -2.43
C ARG A 270 9.74 -11.40 -2.91
N PRO A 271 9.65 -12.01 -4.11
CA PRO A 271 8.41 -12.66 -4.53
C PRO A 271 7.97 -13.79 -3.60
N ALA A 272 8.91 -14.61 -3.12
CA ALA A 272 8.61 -15.68 -2.17
C ALA A 272 8.09 -15.12 -0.84
N ILE A 273 8.64 -14.00 -0.36
CA ILE A 273 8.18 -13.35 0.87
C ILE A 273 6.80 -12.74 0.71
N GLU A 274 6.54 -12.04 -0.40
CA GLU A 274 5.23 -11.49 -0.71
C GLU A 274 4.17 -12.60 -0.80
N MET A 275 4.51 -13.73 -1.41
CA MET A 275 3.67 -14.93 -1.47
C MET A 275 3.41 -15.52 -0.07
N ALA A 276 4.44 -15.66 0.77
CA ALA A 276 4.29 -16.17 2.13
C ALA A 276 3.39 -15.27 2.98
N ILE A 277 3.61 -13.95 2.92
CA ILE A 277 2.81 -12.95 3.63
C ILE A 277 1.36 -13.00 3.15
N LEU A 278 1.13 -13.04 1.84
CA LEU A 278 -0.21 -13.09 1.29
C LEU A 278 -0.93 -14.39 1.66
N LEU A 279 -0.27 -15.55 1.55
CA LEU A 279 -0.83 -16.84 1.94
C LEU A 279 -1.22 -16.84 3.43
N GLN A 280 -0.31 -16.44 4.31
CA GLN A 280 -0.58 -16.37 5.75
C GLN A 280 -1.72 -15.40 6.06
N ALA A 281 -1.69 -14.21 5.45
CA ALA A 281 -2.70 -13.19 5.67
C ALA A 281 -4.09 -13.65 5.20
N VAL A 282 -4.20 -14.24 4.02
CA VAL A 282 -5.47 -14.77 3.52
C VAL A 282 -5.97 -15.90 4.42
N ARG A 283 -5.09 -16.83 4.83
CA ARG A 283 -5.45 -17.94 5.74
C ARG A 283 -5.95 -17.44 7.10
N SER A 284 -5.33 -16.40 7.66
CA SER A 284 -5.68 -15.87 8.98
C SER A 284 -6.85 -14.88 8.98
N ASN A 285 -7.04 -14.10 7.90
CA ASN A 285 -8.02 -13.01 7.86
C ASN A 285 -9.24 -13.31 6.98
N ALA A 286 -9.11 -14.23 6.03
CA ALA A 286 -10.10 -14.47 4.97
C ALA A 286 -10.38 -15.98 4.80
N SER A 287 -10.42 -16.72 5.92
CA SER A 287 -10.74 -18.16 5.94
C SER A 287 -12.14 -18.51 5.42
N TYR A 288 -13.02 -17.51 5.28
CA TYR A 288 -14.34 -17.64 4.66
C TYR A 288 -14.29 -17.71 3.12
N LEU A 289 -13.15 -17.39 2.49
CA LEU A 289 -13.01 -17.54 1.04
C LEU A 289 -13.01 -19.03 0.66
N PRO A 290 -13.72 -19.42 -0.42
CA PRO A 290 -13.83 -20.81 -0.85
C PRO A 290 -12.57 -21.26 -1.61
N LEU A 291 -11.41 -21.20 -0.96
CA LEU A 291 -10.14 -21.60 -1.54
C LEU A 291 -10.10 -23.11 -1.74
N SER A 292 -9.47 -23.57 -2.83
CA SER A 292 -9.39 -24.99 -3.16
C SER A 292 -8.70 -25.77 -2.01
N PRO A 293 -9.31 -26.84 -1.49
CA PRO A 293 -8.66 -27.70 -0.50
C PRO A 293 -7.44 -28.39 -1.10
N SER A 294 -6.48 -28.78 -0.26
CA SER A 294 -5.27 -29.52 -0.66
C SER A 294 -5.56 -30.90 -1.27
N SER A 295 -6.75 -31.44 -1.01
CA SER A 295 -7.25 -32.64 -1.67
C SER A 295 -8.40 -32.23 -2.58
N GLU A 296 -8.22 -32.38 -3.90
CA GLU A 296 -9.35 -32.34 -4.83
C GLU A 296 -10.35 -33.43 -4.44
N ARG A 297 -11.38 -33.06 -3.68
CA ARG A 297 -12.69 -33.66 -3.85
C ARG A 297 -13.42 -32.76 -4.82
N ARG A 298 -13.49 -33.20 -6.08
CA ARG A 298 -14.54 -32.80 -7.02
C ARG A 298 -15.83 -32.68 -6.22
N ILE A 299 -16.40 -31.48 -6.17
CA ILE A 299 -17.80 -31.33 -5.83
C ILE A 299 -18.54 -31.88 -7.05
N ASP A 300 -18.79 -33.19 -7.03
CA ASP A 300 -19.72 -33.81 -7.96
C ASP A 300 -21.13 -33.26 -7.64
N SER A 301 -21.75 -32.68 -8.66
CA SER A 301 -23.17 -32.33 -8.80
C SER A 301 -23.82 -31.45 -7.73
N TRP A 302 -24.18 -30.23 -8.13
CA TRP A 302 -25.36 -29.55 -7.59
C TRP A 302 -26.59 -30.12 -8.31
N GLU A 303 -27.28 -31.08 -7.68
CA GLU A 303 -28.72 -31.27 -7.86
C GLU A 303 -29.47 -30.40 -6.85
#